data_AF-A0A6B3H484-F1
#
_entry.id   AF-A0A6B3H484-F1
#
_cell.length_a   1.000
_cell.length_b   1.000
_cell.length_c   1.000
_cell.angle_alpha   90.00
_cell.angle_beta   90.00
_cell.angle_gamma   90.00
#
_symmetry.space_group_name_H-M   'P 1'
#
loop_
_entity.id
_entity.type
_entity.pdbx_description
1 polymer ?
#
loop_
_entity_poly.entity_id
_entity_poly.type
_entity_poly.pdbx_seq_one_letter_code
_entity_poly.pdbx_strand_id
1 'polypeptide(L)'
;LQEVDRHWGARSEWRDLAGELAERLGMYVFFAPIYSLDPAEPGGPRAEYGVAVLSRYRILSAENHEITRLSTQDPNPAPAPAPGFGEVVVRVKGQP
;
A
#
# COMPACT_ATOMS: atom_id res chain seq x y z
N LEU A 1 8.07 -4.07 0.65
CA LEU A 1 8.46 -2.68 0.32
C LEU A 1 7.83 -1.76 1.33
N GLN A 2 8.57 -0.75 1.78
CA GLN A 2 8.08 0.30 2.68
C GLN A 2 8.13 1.64 1.95
N GLU A 3 7.31 2.59 2.40
CA GLU A 3 7.25 3.95 1.85
C GLU A 3 6.94 4.00 0.35
N VAL A 4 5.95 3.23 -0.08
CA VAL A 4 5.61 3.05 -1.50
C VAL A 4 4.55 4.04 -1.93
N ASP A 5 4.87 4.80 -2.97
CA ASP A 5 3.93 5.66 -3.68
C ASP A 5 3.08 4.86 -4.68
N ARG A 6 1.79 5.20 -4.72
CA ARG A 6 0.85 4.77 -5.76
C ARG A 6 0.03 5.97 -6.19
N HIS A 7 0.39 6.56 -7.33
CA HIS A 7 -0.17 7.82 -7.82
C HIS A 7 -0.04 8.97 -6.82
N TRP A 8 0.97 8.94 -5.96
CA TRP A 8 1.11 9.88 -4.84
C TRP A 8 1.46 11.31 -5.28
N GLY A 9 2.38 11.44 -6.25
CA GLY A 9 2.80 12.75 -6.72
C GLY A 9 3.97 12.71 -7.69
N ALA A 10 4.47 13.89 -8.02
CA ALA A 10 5.52 14.08 -9.03
C ALA A 10 6.84 13.34 -8.71
N ARG A 11 7.18 13.12 -7.42
CA ARG A 11 8.41 12.41 -7.01
C ARG A 11 8.46 10.95 -7.47
N SER A 12 7.29 10.35 -7.68
CA SER A 12 7.09 8.99 -8.18
C SER A 12 6.49 9.00 -9.58
N GLU A 13 6.51 10.15 -10.27
CA GLU A 13 5.91 10.34 -11.59
C GLU A 13 4.44 9.91 -11.65
N TRP A 14 3.72 9.97 -10.51
CA TRP A 14 2.33 9.51 -10.39
C TRP A 14 2.11 8.02 -10.73
N ARG A 15 3.15 7.19 -10.61
CA ARG A 15 3.11 5.76 -10.99
C ARG A 15 2.53 4.85 -9.92
N ASP A 16 2.08 3.67 -10.32
CA ASP A 16 1.77 2.55 -9.41
C ASP A 16 3.05 1.72 -9.23
N LEU A 17 3.96 2.18 -8.36
CA LEU A 17 5.27 1.55 -8.21
C LEU A 17 5.17 0.08 -7.75
N ALA A 18 4.20 -0.23 -6.88
CA ALA A 18 3.98 -1.59 -6.39
C ALA A 18 3.48 -2.52 -7.51
N GLY A 19 2.47 -2.07 -8.26
CA GLY A 19 1.89 -2.82 -9.37
C GLY A 19 2.90 -3.06 -10.50
N GLU A 20 3.63 -2.02 -10.90
CA GLU A 20 4.63 -2.14 -11.97
C GLU A 20 5.79 -3.06 -11.60
N LEU A 21 6.25 -3.02 -10.34
CA LEU A 21 7.30 -3.93 -9.89
C LEU A 21 6.78 -5.38 -9.86
N ALA A 22 5.54 -5.58 -9.42
CA ALA A 22 4.91 -6.90 -9.40
C ALA A 22 4.77 -7.49 -10.80
N GLU A 23 4.35 -6.68 -11.78
CA GLU A 23 4.28 -7.06 -13.19
C GLU A 23 5.66 -7.47 -13.71
N ARG A 24 6.67 -6.61 -13.54
CA ARG A 24 8.05 -6.86 -14.03
C ARG A 24 8.69 -8.10 -13.41
N LEU A 25 8.37 -8.40 -12.15
CA LEU A 25 8.90 -9.56 -11.43
C LEU A 25 8.03 -10.82 -11.58
N GLY A 26 6.86 -10.73 -12.21
CA GLY A 26 5.90 -11.83 -12.27
C GLY A 26 5.41 -12.29 -10.89
N MET A 27 5.15 -11.34 -9.99
CA MET A 27 4.77 -11.60 -8.59
C MET A 27 3.33 -11.17 -8.29
N TYR A 28 2.73 -11.80 -7.28
CA TYR A 28 1.53 -11.32 -6.62
C TYR A 28 1.88 -10.09 -5.77
N VAL A 29 0.95 -9.15 -5.66
CA VAL A 29 1.12 -7.93 -4.87
C VAL A 29 -0.10 -7.70 -3.99
N PHE A 30 0.15 -7.28 -2.75
CA PHE A 30 -0.84 -6.62 -1.91
C PHE A 30 -0.26 -5.28 -1.47
N PHE A 31 -1.02 -4.20 -1.70
CA PHE A 31 -0.69 -2.85 -1.26
C PHE A 31 -1.61 -2.46 -0.11
N ALA A 32 -1.02 -2.08 1.02
CA ALA A 32 -1.70 -1.64 2.23
C ALA A 32 -1.46 -0.14 2.40
N PRO A 33 -2.41 0.73 1.98
CA PRO A 33 -2.25 2.16 2.11
C PRO A 33 -2.22 2.58 3.58
N ILE A 34 -1.27 3.45 3.93
CA ILE A 34 -1.25 4.23 5.17
C ILE A 34 -2.04 5.53 4.94
N TYR A 35 -1.86 6.16 3.77
CA TYR A 35 -2.68 7.25 3.29
C TYR A 35 -3.36 6.87 1.97
N SER A 36 -4.59 7.32 1.82
CA SER A 36 -5.34 7.27 0.57
C SER A 36 -6.08 8.60 0.45
N LEU A 37 -5.56 9.50 -0.36
CA LEU A 37 -6.08 10.85 -0.56
C LEU A 37 -6.93 10.92 -1.83
N ASP A 38 -7.74 11.96 -1.93
CA ASP A 38 -8.51 12.22 -3.15
C ASP A 38 -7.56 12.45 -4.34
N PRO A 39 -8.00 12.09 -5.55
CA PRO A 39 -7.19 12.27 -6.75
C PRO A 39 -6.85 13.74 -6.96
N ALA A 40 -5.68 14.01 -7.54
CA ALA A 40 -5.25 15.37 -7.86
C ALA A 40 -6.20 16.06 -8.85
N GLU A 41 -6.80 15.29 -9.76
CA GLU A 41 -7.79 15.75 -10.73
C GLU A 41 -9.09 14.93 -10.57
N PRO A 42 -10.27 15.56 -10.70
CA PRO A 42 -11.55 14.85 -10.63
C PRO A 42 -11.62 13.65 -11.59
N GLY A 43 -11.96 12.48 -11.07
CA GLY A 43 -12.04 11.23 -11.83
C GLY A 43 -10.71 10.49 -12.00
N GLY A 44 -9.60 11.03 -11.50
CA GLY A 44 -8.30 10.34 -11.47
C GLY A 44 -8.18 9.25 -10.39
N PRO A 45 -7.07 8.50 -10.37
CA PRO A 45 -6.79 7.53 -9.32
C PRO A 45 -6.45 8.24 -7.99
N ARG A 46 -6.81 7.61 -6.87
CA ARG A 46 -6.45 8.11 -5.53
C ARG A 46 -4.94 8.20 -5.39
N ALA A 47 -4.47 9.24 -4.69
CA ALA A 47 -3.07 9.38 -4.32
C ALA A 47 -2.81 8.60 -3.03
N GLU A 48 -2.10 7.47 -3.13
CA GLU A 48 -1.90 6.55 -2.02
C GLU A 48 -0.43 6.38 -1.68
N TYR A 49 -0.17 6.20 -0.39
CA TYR A 49 1.15 5.95 0.17
C TYR A 49 1.05 4.88 1.23
N GLY A 50 1.92 3.87 1.19
CA GLY A 50 1.82 2.76 2.14
C GLY A 50 2.93 1.74 2.03
N VAL A 51 2.60 0.51 2.42
CA VAL A 51 3.51 -0.64 2.32
C VAL A 51 2.98 -1.63 1.29
N ALA A 52 3.88 -2.38 0.66
CA ALA A 52 3.50 -3.42 -0.28
C ALA A 52 4.24 -4.72 0.01
N VAL A 53 3.52 -5.84 -0.07
CA VAL A 53 4.10 -7.19 -0.05
C VAL A 53 4.06 -7.73 -1.47
N LEU A 54 5.21 -8.14 -1.98
CA LEU A 54 5.34 -8.84 -3.25
C LEU A 54 5.77 -10.28 -2.98
N SER A 55 5.13 -11.24 -3.66
CA SER A 55 5.41 -12.66 -3.47
C SER A 55 5.36 -13.41 -4.79
N ARG A 56 6.32 -14.32 -5.02
CA ARG A 56 6.22 -15.32 -6.10
C ARG A 56 5.14 -16.36 -5.83
N TYR A 57 4.76 -16.51 -4.57
CA TYR A 57 3.75 -17.46 -4.13
C TYR A 57 2.39 -16.77 -4.03
N ARG A 58 1.32 -17.53 -4.27
CA ARG A 58 -0.05 -17.01 -4.21
C ARG A 58 -0.36 -16.46 -2.82
N ILE A 59 -0.87 -15.23 -2.79
CA ILE A 59 -1.49 -14.63 -1.60
C ILE A 59 -2.85 -15.32 -1.36
N LEU A 60 -3.03 -15.88 -0.17
CA LEU A 60 -4.27 -16.56 0.24
C LEU A 60 -5.25 -15.60 0.90
N SER A 61 -4.75 -14.75 1.77
CA SER A 61 -5.47 -13.67 2.42
C SER A 61 -4.54 -12.49 2.60
N ALA A 62 -5.13 -11.30 2.63
CA ALA A 62 -4.44 -10.07 2.96
C ALA A 62 -5.42 -9.10 3.59
N GLU A 63 -4.97 -8.39 4.61
CA GLU A 63 -5.75 -7.39 5.33
C GLU A 63 -4.86 -6.19 5.64
N ASN A 64 -5.44 -4.99 5.62
CA ASN A 64 -4.78 -3.79 6.11
C ASN A 64 -5.52 -3.34 7.36
N HIS A 65 -4.98 -3.67 8.52
CA HIS A 65 -5.60 -3.38 9.80
C HIS A 65 -5.41 -1.91 10.18
N GLU A 66 -6.38 -1.40 10.94
CA GLU A 66 -6.20 -0.13 11.63
C GLU A 66 -5.28 -0.28 12.83
N ILE A 67 -4.44 0.73 13.04
CA ILE A 67 -3.62 0.89 14.23
C ILE A 67 -3.73 2.32 14.73
N THR A 68 -3.61 2.51 16.05
CA THR A 68 -3.48 3.85 16.61
C THR A 68 -2.13 4.43 16.21
N ARG A 69 -2.14 5.49 15.42
CA ARG A 69 -0.92 6.17 14.96
C ARG A 69 -1.10 7.68 14.93
N LEU A 70 0.01 8.39 14.92
CA LEU A 70 0.04 9.82 14.59
C LEU A 70 0.04 9.98 13.07
N SER A 71 -0.80 10.86 12.54
CA SER A 71 -0.72 11.27 11.14
C SER A 71 0.51 12.14 10.93
N THR A 72 1.23 11.91 9.85
CA THR A 72 2.33 12.75 9.35
C THR A 72 1.85 13.75 8.28
N GLN A 73 0.57 13.72 7.92
CA GLN A 73 -0.07 14.67 7.00
C GLN A 73 -0.85 15.77 7.75
N ASP A 74 -1.13 15.56 9.04
CA ASP A 74 -1.78 16.55 9.89
C ASP A 74 -0.71 17.42 10.58
N PRO A 75 -0.81 18.77 10.54
CA PRO A 75 0.14 19.65 11.22
C PRO A 75 0.15 19.53 12.75
N ASN A 76 -0.95 19.11 13.38
CA ASN A 76 -1.06 18.89 14.83
C ASN A 76 -1.78 17.56 15.11
N PRO A 77 -1.12 16.42 14.85
CA PRO A 77 -1.78 15.12 14.92
C PRO A 77 -2.07 14.73 16.37
N ALA A 78 -3.24 14.15 16.59
CA ALA A 78 -3.55 13.36 17.78
C ALA A 78 -3.51 11.86 17.42
N PRO A 79 -3.16 10.97 18.37
CA PRO A 79 -3.26 9.53 18.14
C PRO A 79 -4.70 9.13 17.81
N ALA A 80 -4.89 8.49 16.66
CA ALA A 80 -6.20 8.00 16.24
C ALA A 80 -6.05 6.68 15.47
N PRO A 81 -7.07 5.81 15.47
CA PRO A 81 -7.10 4.66 14.56
C PRO A 81 -7.04 5.12 13.10
N ALA A 82 -6.15 4.52 12.34
CA ALA A 82 -6.01 4.71 10.91
C ALA A 82 -5.37 3.46 10.27
N PRO A 83 -5.57 3.20 8.98
CA PRO A 83 -4.92 2.07 8.31
C PRO A 83 -3.39 2.22 8.33
N GLY A 84 -2.70 1.09 8.27
CA GLY A 84 -1.24 1.08 8.16
C GLY A 84 -0.54 -0.20 8.63
N PHE A 85 -1.27 -1.26 8.99
CA PHE A 85 -0.69 -2.54 9.37
C PHE A 85 -1.14 -3.65 8.41
N GLY A 86 -0.34 -3.87 7.37
CA GLY A 86 -0.61 -4.91 6.37
C GLY A 86 -0.24 -6.31 6.87
N GLU A 87 -1.22 -7.22 6.90
CA GLU A 87 -1.06 -8.66 7.12
C GLU A 87 -1.25 -9.41 5.79
N VAL A 88 -0.39 -10.38 5.49
CA VAL A 88 -0.48 -11.18 4.27
C VAL A 88 -0.12 -12.64 4.56
N VAL A 89 -0.99 -13.58 4.17
CA VAL A 89 -0.74 -15.02 4.22
C VAL A 89 -0.44 -15.52 2.82
N VAL A 90 0.65 -16.28 2.64
CA VAL A 90 1.13 -16.77 1.34
C VAL A 90 1.30 -18.28 1.34
N ARG A 91 0.85 -18.95 0.28
CA ARG A 91 0.98 -20.41 0.16
C ARG A 91 2.36 -20.82 -0.35
N VAL A 92 3.22 -21.35 0.52
CA VAL A 92 4.55 -21.83 0.12
C VAL A 92 4.58 -23.36 0.05
N LYS A 93 4.78 -23.91 -1.15
CA LYS A 93 5.03 -25.36 -1.38
C LYS A 93 4.01 -26.32 -0.73
N GLY A 94 2.73 -25.92 -0.68
CA GLY A 94 1.65 -26.76 -0.14
C GLY A 94 1.43 -26.66 1.37
N GLN A 95 2.15 -25.78 2.07
CA GLN A 95 1.80 -25.37 3.43
C GLN A 95 1.30 -23.91 3.41
N PRO A 96 0.32 -23.56 4.27
CA PRO A 96 -0.04 -22.17 4.50
C PRO A 96 1.14 -21.37 5.07
#